data_AF-A0A1J4W8Z8-F1
#
_entry.id   AF-A0A1J4W8Z8-F1
#
_cell.length_a   1.000
_cell.length_b   1.000
_cell.length_c   1.000
_cell.angle_alpha   90.00
_cell.angle_beta   90.00
_cell.angle_gamma   90.00
#
_symmetry.space_group_name_H-M   'P 1'
#
loop_
_entity.id
_entity.type
_entity.pdbx_description
1 polymer ?
#
loop_
_entity_poly.entity_id
_entity_poly.type
_entity_poly.pdbx_seq_one_letter_code
_entity_poly.pdbx_strand_id
1 'polypeptide(L)'
;MKKEKNKKVNSITKELKHITNPISDKLTFGERASDKLAQIAGSWSFIILFLVVILLWISANVYGWINQWDPYPFILLNLALSLLAAIQAPIILMAQNRQSQKDRIRAEYDYAVNRRAEREITDLRKQLDRIERKLKRN
;
A
#
# COMPACT_ATOMS: atom_id res chain seq x y z
N MET A 1 41.11 -18.10 -9.01
CA MET A 1 40.35 -17.30 -8.02
C MET A 1 39.57 -16.10 -8.58
N LYS A 2 40.07 -15.25 -9.49
CA LYS A 2 39.35 -14.03 -9.94
C LYS A 2 38.11 -14.31 -10.83
N LYS A 3 38.13 -15.39 -11.63
CA LYS A 3 37.02 -15.78 -12.52
C LYS A 3 35.78 -16.32 -11.78
N GLU A 4 35.94 -17.06 -10.67
CA GLU A 4 34.82 -17.57 -9.87
C GLU A 4 34.08 -16.46 -9.11
N LYS A 5 34.80 -15.48 -8.57
CA LYS A 5 34.19 -14.33 -7.90
C LYS A 5 33.29 -13.53 -8.85
N ASN A 6 33.72 -13.26 -10.09
CA ASN A 6 32.91 -12.55 -11.07
C ASN A 6 31.67 -13.36 -11.51
N LYS A 7 31.79 -14.68 -11.62
CA LYS A 7 30.66 -15.55 -11.97
C LYS A 7 29.58 -15.57 -10.87
N LYS A 8 30.02 -15.60 -9.60
CA LYS A 8 29.15 -15.58 -8.42
C LYS A 8 28.50 -14.21 -8.18
N VAL A 9 29.23 -13.11 -8.42
CA VAL A 9 28.66 -11.76 -8.36
C VAL A 9 27.60 -11.56 -9.46
N ASN A 10 27.86 -12.01 -10.69
CA ASN A 10 26.88 -11.94 -11.77
C ASN A 10 25.63 -12.79 -11.52
N SER A 11 25.75 -13.96 -10.88
CA SER A 11 24.58 -14.77 -10.53
C SER A 11 23.73 -14.13 -9.43
N ILE A 12 24.36 -13.52 -8.41
CA ILE A 12 23.65 -12.78 -7.36
C ILE A 12 22.93 -11.55 -7.94
N THR A 13 23.57 -10.79 -8.83
CA THR A 13 22.90 -9.66 -9.50
C THR A 13 21.75 -10.10 -10.41
N LYS A 14 21.84 -11.30 -11.02
CA LYS A 14 20.79 -11.84 -11.88
C LYS A 14 19.58 -12.33 -11.06
N GLU A 15 19.82 -12.94 -9.89
CA GLU A 15 18.75 -13.26 -8.94
C GLU A 15 18.11 -12.01 -8.34
N LEU A 16 18.90 -11.03 -7.90
CA LEU A 16 18.37 -9.76 -7.39
C LEU A 16 17.51 -9.02 -8.43
N LYS A 17 17.89 -9.07 -9.71
CA LYS A 17 17.10 -8.51 -10.81
C LYS A 17 15.77 -9.24 -11.04
N HIS A 18 15.70 -10.54 -10.71
CA HIS A 18 14.47 -11.33 -10.82
C HIS A 18 13.51 -11.08 -9.63
N ILE A 19 14.04 -10.73 -8.45
CA ILE A 19 13.25 -10.32 -7.29
C ILE A 19 12.72 -8.87 -7.48
N THR A 20 13.47 -8.05 -8.22
CA THR A 20 13.14 -6.64 -8.53
C THR A 20 12.46 -6.49 -9.90
N ASN A 21 11.59 -7.43 -10.28
CA ASN A 21 10.69 -7.22 -11.41
C ASN A 21 9.30 -6.88 -10.84
N PRO A 22 9.05 -5.62 -10.43
CA PRO A 22 7.83 -5.27 -9.74
C PRO A 22 6.67 -5.21 -10.74
N ILE A 23 5.89 -6.28 -10.86
CA ILE A 23 4.46 -6.24 -11.24
C ILE A 23 4.16 -5.45 -12.55
N SER A 24 5.14 -5.28 -13.43
CA SER A 24 5.02 -4.32 -14.54
C SER A 24 4.44 -4.92 -15.81
N ASP A 25 4.29 -6.24 -15.90
CA ASP A 25 3.82 -6.85 -17.15
C ASP A 25 2.53 -7.62 -16.93
N LYS A 26 1.44 -6.93 -17.31
CA LYS A 26 0.05 -7.39 -17.49
C LYS A 26 -0.88 -7.26 -16.28
N LEU A 27 -1.06 -6.03 -15.77
CA LEU A 27 -2.32 -5.73 -15.06
C LEU A 27 -3.49 -5.99 -16.01
N THR A 28 -4.35 -6.92 -15.63
CA THR A 28 -5.58 -7.23 -16.35
C THR A 28 -6.48 -5.99 -16.40
N PHE A 29 -7.42 -5.96 -17.36
CA PHE A 29 -8.37 -4.84 -17.46
C PHE A 29 -9.15 -4.63 -16.16
N GLY A 30 -9.47 -5.72 -15.45
CA GLY A 30 -10.12 -5.69 -14.14
C GLY A 30 -9.26 -5.02 -13.06
N GLU A 31 -7.98 -5.37 -12.96
CA GLU A 31 -7.08 -4.77 -11.97
C GLU A 31 -6.88 -3.27 -12.21
N ARG A 32 -6.77 -2.85 -13.48
CA ARG A 32 -6.67 -1.42 -13.84
C ARG A 32 -7.94 -0.63 -13.49
N ALA A 33 -9.11 -1.26 -13.61
CA ALA A 33 -10.38 -0.65 -13.22
C ALA A 33 -10.48 -0.55 -11.69
N SER A 34 -10.12 -1.62 -10.97
CA SER A 34 -10.09 -1.65 -9.51
C SER A 34 -9.14 -0.60 -8.93
N ASP A 35 -7.95 -0.42 -9.51
CA ASP A 35 -7.00 0.61 -9.06
C ASP A 35 -7.56 2.02 -9.20
N LYS A 36 -8.25 2.30 -10.31
CA LYS A 36 -8.93 3.59 -10.51
C LYS A 36 -10.07 3.79 -9.51
N LEU A 37 -10.88 2.76 -9.28
CA LEU A 37 -11.96 2.80 -8.30
C LEU A 37 -11.43 2.99 -6.88
N ALA A 38 -10.34 2.32 -6.52
CA ALA A 38 -9.67 2.47 -5.23
C ALA A 38 -9.13 3.89 -5.01
N GLN A 39 -8.55 4.51 -6.06
CA GLN A 39 -8.09 5.90 -6.00
C GLN A 39 -9.25 6.89 -5.82
N ILE A 40 -10.38 6.66 -6.49
CA ILE A 40 -11.56 7.52 -6.38
C ILE A 40 -12.23 7.33 -5.01
N ALA A 41 -12.45 6.08 -4.58
CA ALA A 41 -13.08 5.74 -3.31
C ALA A 41 -12.21 6.09 -2.08
N GLY A 42 -10.89 6.13 -2.26
CA GLY A 42 -9.93 6.53 -1.24
C GLY A 42 -9.73 8.04 -1.09
N SER A 43 -10.54 8.88 -1.76
CA SER A 43 -10.43 10.34 -1.71
C SER A 43 -11.41 11.00 -0.73
N TRP A 44 -10.97 12.02 0.00
CA TRP A 44 -11.82 12.82 0.88
C TRP A 44 -13.00 13.47 0.15
N SER A 45 -12.80 13.86 -1.11
CA SER A 45 -13.86 14.47 -1.93
C SER A 45 -15.02 13.50 -2.21
N PHE A 46 -14.75 12.19 -2.28
CA PHE A 46 -15.77 11.17 -2.50
C PHE A 46 -16.69 11.04 -1.28
N ILE A 47 -16.14 11.06 -0.07
CA ILE A 47 -16.92 11.03 1.18
C ILE A 47 -17.82 12.26 1.27
N ILE A 48 -17.29 13.45 0.96
CA ILE A 48 -18.07 14.70 1.00
C ILE A 48 -19.21 14.65 -0.02
N LEU A 49 -18.92 14.25 -1.27
CA LEU A 49 -19.94 14.10 -2.31
C LEU A 49 -21.03 13.11 -1.88
N PHE A 50 -20.64 11.97 -1.31
CA PHE A 50 -21.55 10.95 -0.83
C PHE A 50 -22.47 11.52 0.27
N LEU A 51 -21.91 12.20 1.27
CA LEU A 51 -22.67 12.88 2.33
C LEU A 51 -23.66 13.90 1.77
N VAL A 52 -23.27 14.69 0.76
CA VAL A 52 -24.15 15.66 0.11
C VAL A 52 -25.31 14.96 -0.58
N VAL A 53 -25.05 13.89 -1.35
CA VAL A 53 -26.09 13.11 -2.03
C VAL A 53 -27.09 12.53 -1.04
N ILE A 54 -26.59 12.02 0.10
CA ILE A 54 -27.44 11.50 1.18
C ILE A 54 -28.29 12.59 1.80
N LEU A 55 -27.69 13.73 2.16
CA LEU A 55 -28.43 14.83 2.77
C LEU A 55 -29.51 15.34 1.83
N LEU A 56 -29.22 15.42 0.53
CA LEU A 56 -30.22 15.74 -0.49
C LEU A 56 -31.32 14.68 -0.56
N TRP A 57 -30.97 13.39 -0.51
CA TRP A 57 -31.93 12.29 -0.56
C TRP A 57 -32.85 12.24 0.66
N ILE A 58 -32.28 12.44 1.85
CA ILE A 58 -33.03 12.56 3.11
C ILE A 58 -33.95 13.77 3.02
N SER A 59 -33.45 14.93 2.61
CA SER A 59 -34.24 16.16 2.47
C SER A 59 -35.40 15.98 1.49
N ALA A 60 -35.18 15.30 0.37
CA ALA A 60 -36.22 14.98 -0.61
C ALA A 60 -37.29 14.03 -0.04
N ASN A 61 -36.89 13.01 0.72
CA ASN A 61 -37.83 12.08 1.36
C ASN A 61 -38.64 12.76 2.47
N VAL A 62 -38.01 13.62 3.27
CA VAL A 62 -38.68 14.39 4.33
C VAL A 62 -39.67 15.40 3.72
N TYR A 63 -39.31 16.07 2.63
CA TYR A 63 -40.18 17.02 1.95
C TYR A 63 -41.33 16.35 1.17
N GLY A 64 -41.11 15.13 0.66
CA GLY A 64 -42.15 14.35 -0.04
C GLY A 64 -43.20 13.71 0.88
N TRP A 65 -42.92 13.58 2.18
CA TRP A 65 -43.76 12.84 3.14
C TRP A 65 -44.27 13.73 4.29
N ILE A 66 -44.97 14.81 3.96
CA ILE A 66 -45.37 15.88 4.90
C ILE A 66 -46.47 15.50 5.93
N ASN A 67 -46.97 14.26 6.01
CA ASN A 67 -48.14 13.99 6.88
C ASN A 67 -48.10 12.78 7.83
N GLN A 68 -47.05 11.95 7.84
CA GLN A 68 -46.91 10.88 8.84
C GLN A 68 -45.43 10.65 9.16
N TRP A 69 -45.02 11.02 10.38
CA TRP A 69 -43.65 10.84 10.85
C TRP A 69 -43.40 9.34 11.15
N ASP A 70 -42.68 8.69 10.23
CA ASP A 70 -42.18 7.30 10.22
C ASP A 70 -43.14 6.17 10.70
N PRO A 71 -44.23 5.89 9.93
CA PRO A 71 -44.99 4.64 10.08
C PRO A 71 -44.17 3.41 9.70
N TYR A 72 -44.54 2.25 10.23
CA TYR A 72 -44.01 0.96 9.82
C TYR A 72 -44.10 0.83 8.28
N PRO A 73 -43.00 0.62 7.54
CA PRO A 73 -41.74 -0.01 7.93
C PRO A 73 -40.54 0.98 7.94
N PHE A 74 -40.37 1.74 9.03
CA PHE A 74 -39.19 2.57 9.39
C PHE A 74 -38.20 2.87 8.25
N ILE A 75 -38.64 3.62 7.25
CA ILE A 75 -37.87 3.82 6.02
C ILE A 75 -36.61 4.67 6.31
N LEU A 76 -36.72 5.59 7.27
CA LEU A 76 -35.63 6.44 7.71
C LEU A 76 -34.56 5.65 8.47
N LEU A 77 -34.98 4.73 9.35
CA LEU A 77 -34.06 3.87 10.09
C LEU A 77 -33.32 2.91 9.15
N ASN A 78 -34.01 2.27 8.21
CA ASN A 78 -33.40 1.39 7.22
C ASN A 78 -32.41 2.14 6.31
N LEU A 79 -32.71 3.40 5.97
CA LEU A 79 -31.81 4.25 5.21
C LEU A 79 -30.56 4.61 6.03
N ALA A 80 -30.73 4.98 7.30
CA ALA A 80 -29.62 5.29 8.20
C ALA A 80 -28.69 4.09 8.39
N LEU A 81 -29.24 2.88 8.59
CA LEU A 81 -28.47 1.64 8.74
C LEU A 81 -27.74 1.24 7.45
N SER A 82 -28.42 1.32 6.30
CA SER A 82 -27.80 1.01 4.99
C SER A 82 -26.66 1.96 4.67
N LEU A 83 -26.80 3.23 5.05
CA LEU A 83 -25.76 4.22 4.91
C LEU A 83 -24.57 3.97 5.84
N LEU A 84 -24.85 3.64 7.10
CA LEU A 84 -23.81 3.31 8.07
C LEU A 84 -22.96 2.14 7.58
N ALA A 85 -23.56 1.17 6.88
CA ALA A 85 -22.81 0.10 6.22
C ALA A 85 -22.02 0.62 5.00
N ALA A 86 -22.62 1.45 4.15
CA ALA A 86 -21.98 1.94 2.93
C ALA A 86 -20.72 2.79 3.18
N ILE A 87 -20.70 3.61 4.23
CA ILE A 87 -19.55 4.47 4.56
C ILE A 87 -18.34 3.67 5.08
N GLN A 88 -18.54 2.43 5.55
CA GLN A 88 -17.44 1.61 6.08
C GLN A 88 -16.42 1.27 5.00
N ALA A 89 -16.86 0.92 3.78
CA ALA A 89 -15.96 0.49 2.72
C ALA A 89 -14.93 1.57 2.32
N PRO A 90 -15.31 2.83 2.05
CA PRO A 90 -14.34 3.91 1.79
C PRO A 90 -13.41 4.20 2.96
N ILE A 91 -13.92 4.20 4.20
CA ILE A 91 -13.11 4.43 5.40
C ILE A 91 -12.04 3.35 5.55
N ILE A 92 -12.40 2.08 5.36
CA ILE A 92 -11.48 0.95 5.37
C ILE A 92 -10.43 1.13 4.26
N LEU A 93 -10.86 1.51 3.06
CA LEU A 93 -9.97 1.70 1.90
C LEU A 93 -8.96 2.84 2.13
N MET A 94 -9.37 3.92 2.79
CA MET A 94 -8.48 5.02 3.19
C MET A 94 -7.49 4.60 4.28
N ALA A 95 -7.97 3.87 5.30
CA ALA A 95 -7.12 3.34 6.35
C ALA A 95 -6.05 2.40 5.76
N GLN A 96 -6.44 1.56 4.80
CA GLN A 96 -5.54 0.69 4.05
C GLN A 96 -4.56 1.48 3.20
N ASN A 97 -4.98 2.51 2.46
CA ASN A 97 -4.09 3.34 1.65
C ASN A 97 -3.02 4.03 2.53
N ARG A 98 -3.43 4.58 3.68
CA ARG A 98 -2.50 5.19 4.65
C ARG A 98 -1.55 4.16 5.25
N GLN A 99 -2.02 2.96 5.54
CA GLN A 99 -1.18 1.89 6.07
C GLN A 99 -0.15 1.43 5.04
N SER A 100 -0.57 1.21 3.79
CA SER A 100 0.31 0.88 2.66
C SER A 100 1.42 1.91 2.45
N GLN A 101 1.11 3.20 2.56
CA GLN A 101 2.12 4.26 2.47
C GLN A 101 3.15 4.18 3.61
N LYS A 102 2.71 3.91 4.85
CA LYS A 102 3.62 3.71 5.99
C LYS A 102 4.49 2.48 5.79
N ASP A 103 3.90 1.38 5.33
CA ASP A 103 4.62 0.12 5.08
C ASP A 103 5.66 0.29 3.97
N ARG A 104 5.36 1.07 2.92
CA ARG A 104 6.32 1.42 1.87
C ARG A 104 7.50 2.21 2.41
N ILE A 105 7.25 3.24 3.21
CA ILE A 105 8.31 4.04 3.85
C ILE A 105 9.17 3.15 4.75
N ARG A 106 8.55 2.29 5.57
CA ARG A 106 9.28 1.36 6.43
C ARG A 106 10.16 0.41 5.61
N ALA A 107 9.64 -0.13 4.51
CA ALA A 107 10.42 -0.99 3.61
C ALA A 107 11.62 -0.26 2.98
N GLU A 108 11.45 1.01 2.59
CA GLU A 108 12.56 1.84 2.08
C GLU A 108 13.64 2.09 3.15
N TYR A 109 13.24 2.38 4.40
CA TYR A 109 14.16 2.53 5.52
C TYR A 109 14.91 1.23 5.81
N ASP A 110 14.20 0.10 5.91
CA ASP A 110 14.80 -1.21 6.16
C ASP A 110 15.80 -1.57 5.04
N TYR A 111 15.45 -1.28 3.79
CA TYR A 111 16.35 -1.45 2.64
C TYR A 111 17.63 -0.60 2.78
N ALA A 112 17.50 0.67 3.15
CA ALA A 112 18.65 1.57 3.33
C ALA A 112 19.58 1.11 4.46
N VAL A 113 19.00 0.66 5.59
CA VAL A 113 19.75 0.10 6.74
C VAL A 113 20.48 -1.17 6.32
N ASN A 114 19.80 -2.10 5.64
CA ASN A 114 20.41 -3.34 5.17
C ASN A 114 21.57 -3.07 4.19
N ARG A 115 21.42 -2.11 3.28
CA ARG A 115 22.50 -1.69 2.36
C ARG A 115 23.67 -1.03 3.06
N ARG A 116 23.46 -0.39 4.20
CA ARG A 116 24.53 0.14 5.04
C ARG A 116 25.25 -0.98 5.78
N ALA A 117 24.52 -1.89 6.40
CA ALA A 117 25.07 -3.06 7.06
C ALA A 117 25.91 -3.93 6.10
N GLU A 118 25.43 -4.14 4.86
CA GLU A 118 26.18 -4.86 3.82
C GLU A 118 27.55 -4.21 3.53
N ARG A 119 27.61 -2.88 3.47
CA ARG A 119 28.85 -2.13 3.25
C ARG A 119 29.79 -2.25 4.43
N GLU A 120 29.29 -2.11 5.66
CA GLU A 120 30.08 -2.23 6.89
C GLU A 120 30.67 -3.65 7.03
N ILE A 121 29.86 -4.70 6.77
CA ILE A 121 30.34 -6.09 6.75
C ILE A 121 31.42 -6.29 5.69
N THR A 122 31.24 -5.71 4.50
CA THR A 122 32.23 -5.80 3.43
C THR A 122 33.54 -5.12 3.80
N ASP A 123 33.49 -3.99 4.49
CA ASP A 123 34.69 -3.29 4.96
C ASP A 123 35.40 -4.08 6.06
N LEU A 124 34.66 -4.59 7.04
CA LEU A 124 35.21 -5.48 8.08
C LEU A 124 35.90 -6.71 7.47
N ARG A 125 35.30 -7.35 6.46
CA ARG A 125 35.94 -8.44 5.72
C ARG A 125 37.26 -8.04 5.07
N LYS A 126 37.32 -6.86 4.45
CA LYS A 126 38.58 -6.36 3.85
C LYS A 126 39.66 -6.10 4.90
N GLN A 127 39.28 -5.64 6.09
CA GLN A 127 40.21 -5.42 7.20
C GLN A 127 40.74 -6.77 7.73
N LEU A 128 39.88 -7.77 7.91
CA LEU A 128 40.28 -9.13 8.29
C LEU A 128 41.23 -9.76 7.26
N ASP A 129 40.90 -9.71 5.97
CA ASP A 129 41.75 -10.19 4.87
C ASP A 129 43.12 -9.48 4.83
N ARG A 130 43.18 -8.22 5.29
CA ARG A 130 44.44 -7.44 5.38
C ARG A 130 45.29 -7.92 6.56
N ILE A 131 44.68 -8.19 7.71
CA ILE A 131 45.37 -8.71 8.90
C ILE A 131 45.91 -10.11 8.63
N GLU A 132 45.11 -11.01 8.06
CA GLU A 132 45.52 -12.38 7.72
C GLU A 132 46.75 -12.36 6.79
N ARG A 133 46.74 -11.53 5.76
CA ARG A 133 47.88 -11.38 4.84
C ARG A 133 49.14 -10.84 5.50
N LYS A 134 49.02 -10.00 6.54
CA LYS A 134 50.19 -9.51 7.29
C LYS A 134 50.79 -10.63 8.16
N LEU A 135 49.94 -11.41 8.84
CA LEU A 135 50.38 -12.54 9.65
C LEU A 135 51.08 -13.61 8.83
N LYS A 136 50.60 -13.91 7.62
CA LYS A 136 51.17 -14.93 6.74
C LYS A 136 52.52 -14.56 6.10
N ARG A 137 52.96 -13.31 6.26
CA ARG A 137 54.17 -12.75 5.62
C ARG A 137 55.36 -12.65 6.59
N ASN A 138 55.12 -12.86 7.89
CA ASN A 138 56.14 -13.09 8.92
C ASN A 138 56.28 -14.60 9.16
#